data_AF-A0A7W7MA27-F1
#
_entry.id   AF-A0A7W7MA27-F1
#
_cell.length_a   1.000
_cell.length_b   1.000
_cell.length_c   1.000
_cell.angle_alpha   90.00
_cell.angle_beta   90.00
_cell.angle_gamma   90.00
#
_symmetry.space_group_name_H-M   'P 1'
#
loop_
_entity.id
_entity.type
_entity.pdbx_description
1 polymer ?
#
loop_
_entity_poly.entity_id
_entity_poly.type
_entity_poly.pdbx_seq_one_letter_code
_entity_poly.pdbx_strand_id
1 'polypeptide(L)'
;MNLWVRLARMTPSPSMLNFLAGLLAGTGINLLTSSAVDDKGLGDLVVVDSVAWVAAAAALTGMATLLQNAERDAVPIREPDEDERRELQQIMVERVARRVVALAAAAVVALGVAVALLPHLGG
;
A
#
# COMPACT_ATOMS: atom_id res chain seq x y z
N MET A 1 -11.13 22.02 -6.01
CA MET A 1 -10.23 20.88 -5.74
C MET A 1 -11.04 19.59 -5.73
N ASN A 2 -10.67 18.61 -6.57
CA ASN A 2 -11.40 17.35 -6.72
C ASN A 2 -11.23 16.44 -5.48
N LEU A 3 -12.26 15.68 -5.08
CA LEU A 3 -12.23 14.75 -3.94
C LEU A 3 -11.04 13.78 -4.01
N TRP A 4 -10.77 13.22 -5.20
CA TRP A 4 -9.66 12.29 -5.41
C TRP A 4 -8.30 12.89 -5.05
N VAL A 5 -8.10 14.17 -5.36
CA VAL A 5 -6.85 14.90 -5.08
C VAL A 5 -6.72 15.15 -3.59
N ARG A 6 -7.82 15.51 -2.93
CA ARG A 6 -7.85 15.71 -1.47
C ARG A 6 -7.47 14.43 -0.73
N LEU A 7 -8.02 13.29 -1.15
CA LEU A 7 -7.71 11.98 -0.58
C LEU A 7 -6.27 11.55 -0.87
N ALA A 8 -5.80 11.73 -2.12
CA ALA A 8 -4.43 11.40 -2.49
C ALA A 8 -3.39 12.25 -1.73
N ARG A 9 -3.69 13.48 -1.33
CA ARG A 9 -2.80 14.32 -0.49
C ARG A 9 -2.69 13.85 0.97
N MET A 10 -3.63 13.05 1.46
CA MET A 10 -3.54 12.44 2.78
C MET A 10 -2.66 11.18 2.78
N THR A 11 -2.19 10.76 1.61
CA THR A 11 -1.34 9.58 1.48
C THR A 11 0.02 9.82 2.13
N PRO A 12 0.56 8.86 2.90
CA PRO A 12 1.92 8.92 3.43
C PRO A 12 2.99 9.05 2.33
N SER A 13 4.21 9.41 2.75
CA SER A 13 5.36 9.47 1.83
C SER A 13 5.65 8.09 1.21
N PRO A 14 6.27 8.03 0.01
CA PRO A 14 6.61 6.77 -0.63
C PRO A 14 7.52 5.87 0.22
N SER A 15 8.43 6.46 1.00
CA SER A 15 9.29 5.72 1.93
C SER A 15 8.49 5.02 3.04
N MET A 16 7.51 5.71 3.63
CA MET A 16 6.64 5.14 4.64
C MET A 16 5.74 4.04 4.07
N LEU A 17 5.19 4.25 2.88
CA LEU A 17 4.39 3.24 2.18
C LEU A 17 5.20 1.97 1.90
N ASN A 18 6.45 2.09 1.44
CA ASN A 18 7.34 0.95 1.23
C ASN A 18 7.71 0.24 2.53
N PHE A 19 7.96 0.98 3.61
CA PHE A 19 8.20 0.40 4.93
C PHE A 19 7.01 -0.43 5.40
N LEU A 20 5.79 0.13 5.33
CA LEU A 20 4.57 -0.56 5.68
C LEU A 20 4.35 -1.79 4.80
N ALA A 21 4.56 -1.69 3.49
CA ALA A 21 4.47 -2.83 2.58
C ALA A 21 5.42 -3.97 2.99
N GLY A 22 6.66 -3.64 3.37
CA GLY A 22 7.63 -4.63 3.88
C GLY A 22 7.14 -5.33 5.15
N LEU A 23 6.57 -4.59 6.10
CA LEU A 23 5.97 -5.17 7.31
C LEU A 23 4.82 -6.13 6.97
N LEU A 24 3.88 -5.70 6.12
CA LEU A 24 2.71 -6.51 5.75
C LEU A 24 3.11 -7.77 4.97
N ALA A 25 4.05 -7.67 4.04
CA ALA A 25 4.59 -8.81 3.31
C ALA A 25 5.28 -9.79 4.25
N GLY A 26 6.10 -9.29 5.19
CA GLY A 26 6.75 -10.09 6.21
C GLY A 26 5.75 -10.87 7.07
N THR A 27 4.67 -10.21 7.52
CA THR A 27 3.58 -10.85 8.27
C THR A 27 2.93 -11.97 7.45
N GLY A 28 2.52 -11.69 6.21
CA GLY A 28 1.86 -12.67 5.36
C GLY A 28 2.72 -13.90 5.07
N ILE A 29 4.01 -13.69 4.77
CA ILE A 29 4.98 -14.77 4.53
C ILE A 29 5.20 -15.59 5.81
N ASN A 30 5.40 -14.94 6.95
CA ASN A 30 5.59 -15.63 8.23
C ASN A 30 4.40 -16.56 8.54
N LEU A 31 3.17 -16.08 8.36
CA LEU A 31 1.95 -16.88 8.55
C LEU A 31 1.89 -18.11 7.63
N LEU A 32 2.25 -17.99 6.35
CA LEU A 32 2.34 -19.14 5.43
C LEU A 32 3.36 -20.15 5.93
N THR A 33 4.54 -19.67 6.31
CA THR A 33 5.62 -20.56 6.72
C THR A 33 5.37 -21.22 8.08
N SER A 34 4.67 -20.55 9.00
CA SER A 34 4.31 -21.13 10.30
C SER A 34 3.20 -22.19 10.18
N SER A 35 2.22 -21.98 9.30
CA SER A 35 1.15 -22.98 9.08
C SER A 35 1.58 -24.20 8.30
N ALA A 36 2.59 -24.08 7.44
CA ALA A 36 3.22 -25.24 6.79
C ALA A 36 3.85 -26.24 7.78
N VAL A 37 4.01 -25.84 9.04
CA VAL A 37 4.59 -26.66 10.12
C VAL A 37 3.52 -27.26 11.05
N ASP A 38 2.28 -26.73 11.10
CA ASP A 38 1.23 -27.19 12.02
C ASP A 38 0.10 -27.93 11.27
N ASP A 39 -0.03 -29.24 11.52
CA ASP A 39 -0.83 -30.22 10.75
C ASP A 39 -2.34 -30.21 11.10
N LYS A 40 -2.89 -29.02 11.40
CA LYS A 40 -4.22 -28.87 12.04
C LYS A 40 -5.41 -28.63 11.10
N GLY A 41 -5.24 -28.82 9.79
CA GLY A 41 -6.37 -28.72 8.83
C GLY A 41 -6.92 -27.30 8.59
N LEU A 42 -6.28 -26.26 9.13
CA LEU A 42 -6.61 -24.84 8.88
C LEU A 42 -5.87 -24.24 7.65
N GLY A 43 -5.21 -25.09 6.85
CA GLY A 43 -4.29 -24.66 5.78
C GLY A 43 -4.92 -23.67 4.80
N ASP A 44 -6.14 -23.93 4.34
CA ASP A 44 -6.81 -23.07 3.36
C ASP A 44 -7.10 -21.66 3.90
N LEU A 45 -7.52 -21.55 5.17
CA LEU A 45 -7.79 -20.27 5.83
C LEU A 45 -6.50 -19.46 6.03
N VAL A 46 -5.41 -20.13 6.42
CA VAL A 46 -4.12 -19.45 6.58
C VAL A 46 -3.58 -18.98 5.23
N VAL A 47 -3.73 -19.77 4.17
CA VAL A 47 -3.34 -19.35 2.81
C VAL A 47 -4.11 -18.10 2.39
N VAL A 48 -5.42 -18.06 2.62
CA VAL A 48 -6.25 -16.89 2.29
C VAL A 48 -5.84 -15.65 3.10
N ASP A 49 -5.61 -15.79 4.40
CA ASP A 49 -5.17 -14.68 5.26
C ASP A 49 -3.81 -14.13 4.82
N SER A 50 -2.84 -15.03 4.61
CA SER A 50 -1.52 -14.66 4.10
C SER A 50 -1.56 -13.97 2.74
N VAL A 51 -2.39 -14.45 1.81
CA VAL A 51 -2.59 -13.80 0.52
C VAL A 51 -3.18 -12.40 0.72
N ALA A 52 -4.10 -12.22 1.67
CA ALA A 52 -4.66 -10.90 1.98
C ALA A 52 -3.59 -9.92 2.52
N TRP A 53 -2.72 -10.36 3.42
CA TRP A 53 -1.56 -9.58 3.89
C TRP A 53 -0.61 -9.18 2.74
N VAL A 54 -0.27 -10.13 1.87
CA VAL A 54 0.62 -9.89 0.72
C VAL A 54 -0.05 -8.99 -0.33
N ALA A 55 -1.35 -9.13 -0.56
CA ALA A 55 -2.10 -8.27 -1.47
C ALA A 55 -2.16 -6.82 -0.97
N ALA A 56 -2.35 -6.62 0.35
CA ALA A 56 -2.26 -5.30 0.96
C ALA A 56 -0.86 -4.69 0.77
N ALA A 57 0.20 -5.49 1.00
CA ALA A 57 1.57 -5.06 0.76
C ALA A 57 1.80 -4.63 -0.70
N ALA A 58 1.36 -5.45 -1.66
CA ALA A 58 1.49 -5.15 -3.09
C ALA A 58 0.79 -3.85 -3.48
N ALA A 59 -0.40 -3.58 -2.92
CA ALA A 59 -1.12 -2.34 -3.17
C ALA A 59 -0.37 -1.12 -2.61
N LEU A 60 0.20 -1.21 -1.41
CA LEU A 60 1.02 -0.14 -0.82
C LEU A 60 2.31 0.11 -1.60
N THR A 61 3.00 -0.95 -2.05
CA THR A 61 4.16 -0.83 -2.94
C THR A 61 3.77 -0.16 -4.26
N GLY A 62 2.64 -0.57 -4.86
CA GLY A 62 2.12 0.06 -6.08
C GLY A 62 1.85 1.55 -5.90
N MET A 63 1.31 1.97 -4.76
CA MET A 63 1.13 3.39 -4.45
C MET A 63 2.46 4.12 -4.34
N ALA A 64 3.43 3.54 -3.62
CA ALA A 64 4.76 4.12 -3.46
C ALA A 64 5.44 4.30 -4.82
N THR A 65 5.38 3.30 -5.69
CA THR A 65 5.94 3.35 -7.04
C THR A 65 5.27 4.41 -7.90
N LEU A 66 3.93 4.55 -7.85
CA LEU A 66 3.23 5.58 -8.61
C LEU A 66 3.63 6.99 -8.16
N LEU A 67 3.76 7.21 -6.86
CA LEU A 67 4.18 8.49 -6.30
C LEU A 67 5.64 8.79 -6.65
N GLN A 68 6.56 7.83 -6.51
CA GLN A 68 7.96 7.97 -6.87
C GLN A 68 8.16 8.23 -8.36
N ASN A 69 7.42 7.55 -9.23
CA ASN A 69 7.50 7.78 -10.67
C ASN A 69 6.97 9.17 -11.02
N ALA A 70 5.87 9.61 -10.39
CA ALA A 70 5.38 10.97 -10.58
C ALA A 70 6.41 12.01 -10.12
N GLU A 71 7.10 11.77 -8.98
CA GLU A 71 8.18 12.63 -8.47
C GLU A 71 9.35 12.68 -9.44
N ARG A 72 9.75 11.52 -9.97
CA ARG A 72 10.85 11.39 -10.91
C ARG A 72 10.57 12.05 -12.26
N ASP A 73 9.36 11.93 -12.77
CA ASP A 73 8.95 12.54 -14.04
C ASP A 73 8.87 14.08 -13.96
N ALA A 74 8.77 14.63 -12.74
CA ALA A 74 8.68 16.06 -12.49
C ALA A 74 10.01 16.70 -12.06
N VAL A 75 11.13 15.96 -12.07
CA VAL A 75 12.46 16.49 -11.70
C VAL A 75 12.84 17.63 -12.67
N PRO A 76 12.88 18.89 -12.21
CA PRO A 76 13.22 20.00 -13.09
C PRO A 76 14.73 20.04 -13.34
N ILE A 77 15.14 20.63 -14.46
CA ILE A 77 16.55 20.81 -14.88
C ILE A 77 17.33 21.71 -13.88
N ARG A 78 16.63 22.40 -12.99
CA ARG A 78 17.14 23.24 -11.90
C ARG A 78 16.44 22.88 -10.59
N GLU A 79 17.11 23.07 -9.47
CA GLU A 79 16.53 22.89 -8.14
C GLU A 79 15.35 23.86 -7.93
N PRO A 80 14.11 23.35 -7.80
CA PRO A 80 12.91 24.19 -7.69
C PRO A 80 12.81 24.86 -6.32
N ASP A 81 12.26 26.08 -6.33
CA ASP A 81 11.78 26.83 -5.16
C ASP A 81 10.77 26.00 -4.33
N GLU A 82 10.60 26.26 -3.04
CA GLU A 82 9.51 25.69 -2.24
C GLU A 82 8.11 25.88 -2.87
N ASP A 83 7.85 27.05 -3.46
CA ASP A 83 6.56 27.33 -4.09
C ASP A 83 6.39 26.52 -5.40
N GLU A 84 7.45 26.42 -6.21
CA GLU A 84 7.48 25.56 -7.41
C GLU A 84 7.37 24.08 -7.04
N ARG A 85 8.01 23.64 -5.95
CA ARG A 85 7.88 22.27 -5.44
C ARG A 85 6.45 21.95 -5.07
N ARG A 86 5.75 22.87 -4.40
CA ARG A 86 4.34 22.67 -4.04
C ARG A 86 3.47 22.59 -5.28
N GLU A 87 3.69 23.46 -6.27
CA GLU A 87 2.92 23.47 -7.51
C GLU A 87 3.14 22.20 -8.34
N LEU A 88 4.39 21.76 -8.48
CA LEU A 88 4.75 20.48 -9.12
C LEU A 88 4.12 19.28 -8.40
N GLN A 89 4.16 19.27 -7.07
CA GLN A 89 3.46 18.25 -6.28
C GLN A 89 1.95 18.25 -6.53
N GLN A 90 1.31 19.42 -6.69
CA GLN A 90 -0.12 19.47 -7.01
C GLN A 90 -0.41 18.80 -8.35
N ILE A 91 0.32 19.18 -9.39
CA ILE A 91 0.13 18.68 -10.76
C ILE A 91 0.36 17.16 -10.80
N MET A 92 1.41 16.69 -10.12
CA MET A 92 1.71 15.26 -10.02
C MET A 92 0.62 14.48 -9.31
N VAL A 93 0.19 14.94 -8.12
CA VAL A 93 -0.85 14.27 -7.34
C VAL A 93 -2.15 14.23 -8.14
N GLU A 94 -2.50 15.28 -8.87
CA GLU A 94 -3.68 15.28 -9.76
C GLU A 94 -3.62 14.19 -10.83
N ARG A 95 -2.44 13.95 -11.41
CA ARG A 95 -2.24 12.94 -12.46
C ARG A 95 -2.44 11.52 -11.96
N VAL A 96 -2.00 11.23 -10.73
CA VAL A 96 -2.05 9.87 -10.16
C VAL A 96 -3.17 9.66 -9.12
N ALA A 97 -3.90 10.72 -8.73
CA ALA A 97 -4.86 10.72 -7.62
C ALA A 97 -5.84 9.55 -7.65
N ARG A 98 -6.51 9.31 -8.78
CA ARG A 98 -7.50 8.22 -8.89
C ARG A 98 -6.88 6.85 -8.65
N ARG A 99 -5.67 6.62 -9.17
CA ARG A 99 -4.96 5.34 -9.04
C ARG A 99 -4.46 5.14 -7.61
N VAL A 100 -3.90 6.19 -7.00
CA VAL A 100 -3.47 6.17 -5.59
C VAL A 100 -4.65 5.85 -4.67
N VAL A 101 -5.80 6.51 -4.86
CA VAL A 101 -6.99 6.23 -4.04
C VAL A 101 -7.56 4.84 -4.29
N ALA A 102 -7.57 4.36 -5.54
CA ALA A 102 -8.01 2.99 -5.84
C ALA A 102 -7.12 1.93 -5.17
N LEU A 103 -5.80 2.11 -5.21
CA LEU A 103 -4.87 1.22 -4.51
C LEU A 103 -4.98 1.33 -2.99
N ALA A 104 -5.21 2.53 -2.46
CA ALA A 104 -5.45 2.72 -1.03
C ALA A 104 -6.72 1.98 -0.59
N ALA A 105 -7.81 2.07 -1.37
CA ALA A 105 -9.03 1.32 -1.11
C ALA A 105 -8.79 -0.20 -1.17
N ALA A 106 -8.04 -0.68 -2.16
CA ALA A 106 -7.67 -2.09 -2.27
C ALA A 106 -6.85 -2.56 -1.06
N ALA A 107 -5.87 -1.77 -0.61
CA ALA A 107 -5.07 -2.08 0.58
C ALA A 107 -5.93 -2.14 1.85
N VAL A 108 -6.87 -1.21 2.02
CA VAL A 108 -7.81 -1.21 3.16
C VAL A 108 -8.74 -2.42 3.13
N VAL A 109 -9.27 -2.79 1.96
CA VAL A 109 -10.12 -3.97 1.83
C VAL A 109 -9.33 -5.25 2.14
N ALA A 110 -8.12 -5.39 1.58
CA ALA A 110 -7.26 -6.54 1.83
C ALA A 110 -6.85 -6.66 3.31
N LEU A 111 -6.47 -5.54 3.95
CA LEU A 111 -6.21 -5.51 5.40
C LEU A 111 -7.47 -5.84 6.21
N GLY A 112 -8.63 -5.34 5.81
CA GLY A 112 -9.89 -5.63 6.48
C GLY A 112 -10.23 -7.12 6.45
N VAL A 113 -10.01 -7.77 5.31
CA VAL A 113 -10.15 -9.23 5.17
C VAL A 113 -9.17 -9.96 6.09
N ALA A 114 -7.89 -9.59 6.06
CA ALA A 114 -6.86 -10.23 6.88
C ALA A 114 -7.18 -10.12 8.39
N VAL A 115 -7.49 -8.90 8.85
CA VAL A 115 -7.85 -8.65 10.24
C VAL A 115 -9.12 -9.39 10.66
N ALA A 116 -10.11 -9.52 9.77
CA ALA A 116 -11.34 -10.27 10.05
C ALA A 116 -11.11 -11.79 10.15
N LEU A 117 -10.06 -12.32 9.52
CA LEU A 117 -9.70 -13.73 9.58
C LEU A 117 -8.91 -14.08 10.85
N LEU A 118 -8.19 -13.14 11.47
CA LEU A 118 -7.40 -13.36 12.70
C LEU A 118 -8.13 -14.13 13.82
N PRO A 119 -9.40 -13.81 14.19
CA PRO A 119 -10.11 -14.54 15.26
C PRO A 119 -10.37 -16.01 14.94
N HIS A 120 -10.41 -16.37 13.65
CA HIS A 120 -10.67 -17.73 13.17
C HIS A 120 -9.38 -18.56 13.04
N LEU A 121 -8.21 -17.92 13.15
CA LEU A 121 -6.89 -18.55 13.06
C LEU A 121 -6.25 -18.80 14.43
N GLY A 122 -6.70 -18.09 15.47
CA GLY A 122 -6.20 -18.21 16.85
C GLY A 122 -7.06 -19.05 17.79
N GLY A 123 -8.06 -19.76 17.26
CA GLY A 123 -9.00 -20.63 17.99
C GLY A 123 -8.65 -22.11 17.90
#